data_AF-A0A1S8CW92-F1
#
_entry.id   AF-A0A1S8CW92-F1
#
_cell.length_a   1.000
_cell.length_b   1.000
_cell.length_c   1.000
_cell.angle_alpha   90.00
_cell.angle_beta   90.00
_cell.angle_gamma   90.00
#
_symmetry.space_group_name_H-M   'P 1'
#
loop_
_entity.id
_entity.type
_entity.pdbx_description
1 polymer ?
#
loop_
_entity_poly.entity_id
_entity_poly.type
_entity_poly.pdbx_seq_one_letter_code
_entity_poly.pdbx_strand_id
1 'polypeptide(L)'
;MTDFLPSKKDLLNALASIAAPVNKAIQKGQETLEDIAEWLWVVIQGDFAEEQSTAQIVTGTVISMIPFVDQICDVRDLCANCMKIKEDVNNPWVWVGLILTLIGLFPVLGSLFKGIFKVILAPVRRFMLRPATKALQFTGGNIYKMAEPAIESGITELNKFLARPAVKKAIKSKGITNIYKSIATKIREVKAVISTKELLSVFDKLLGYLKETVNFIDKYASRGVGIKAKNMLKDVVEIRNLANQKLGTFLKPIQDFLEKLAIRIDRESDQAFKATTNVRNLTQLRRVSDDEELEAVRKQKPDWVHKKVKNRKLPFEQETVDPKTANTPLHPSLGKVQFALSNGRAHPLTDAYKTFAKGTIKAQVFHEREVLVRVLAPGSFDNSICWMRKSEFLKLKSRKEWRDKFAVWSSWNANGEYLEYTVPRGKKLYAWEGPAASQERGEFYLEGGGTQIVLDPNNLISSGLSKRKLTGWGHGTDTTIGDFSVVGIPVLKTQLGNFSLAPRLEHK
;
A
#
# COMPACT_ATOMS: atom_id res chain seq x y z
N MET A 1 -24.08 -12.33 44.23
CA MET A 1 -22.85 -11.72 43.68
C MET A 1 -21.91 -12.87 43.38
N THR A 2 -21.58 -13.10 42.11
CA THR A 2 -20.59 -14.11 41.72
C THR A 2 -19.22 -13.63 42.18
N ASP A 3 -18.55 -14.39 43.05
CA ASP A 3 -17.18 -14.11 43.48
C ASP A 3 -16.29 -13.88 42.25
N PHE A 4 -15.66 -12.71 42.19
CA PHE A 4 -14.72 -12.34 41.13
C PHE A 4 -13.49 -13.24 41.10
N LEU A 5 -13.04 -13.68 42.29
CA LEU A 5 -11.96 -14.64 42.44
C LEU A 5 -12.52 -16.04 42.12
N PRO A 6 -11.96 -16.75 41.12
CA PRO A 6 -12.45 -18.05 40.73
C PRO A 6 -12.09 -19.10 41.78
N SER A 7 -12.50 -20.35 41.57
CA SER A 7 -12.22 -21.41 42.53
C SER A 7 -10.72 -21.57 42.76
N LYS A 8 -10.32 -22.07 43.95
CA LYS A 8 -8.91 -22.38 44.27
C LYS A 8 -8.22 -23.14 43.12
N LYS A 9 -8.93 -24.08 42.50
CA LYS A 9 -8.43 -24.90 41.38
C LYS A 9 -8.11 -24.07 40.12
N ASP A 10 -8.91 -23.06 39.81
CA ASP A 10 -8.70 -22.20 38.65
C ASP A 10 -7.51 -21.24 38.85
N LEU A 11 -7.33 -20.75 40.08
CA LEU A 11 -6.15 -19.97 40.48
C LEU A 11 -4.86 -20.79 40.34
N LEU A 12 -4.89 -22.07 40.73
CA LEU A 12 -3.75 -22.99 40.60
C LEU A 12 -3.41 -23.33 39.14
N ASN A 13 -4.41 -23.48 38.28
CA ASN A 13 -4.18 -23.69 36.85
C ASN A 13 -3.57 -22.46 36.18
N ALA A 14 -3.95 -21.26 36.62
CA ALA A 14 -3.32 -20.01 36.18
C ALA A 14 -1.86 -19.96 36.64
N LEU A 15 -1.56 -20.24 37.92
CA LEU A 15 -0.21 -20.24 38.49
C LEU A 15 0.81 -21.07 37.67
N ALA A 16 0.42 -22.26 37.21
CA ALA A 16 1.27 -23.14 36.41
C ALA A 16 1.69 -22.55 35.05
N SER A 17 0.99 -21.52 34.55
CA SER A 17 1.23 -20.93 33.23
C SER A 17 2.09 -19.66 33.24
N ILE A 18 2.34 -19.03 34.40
CA ILE A 18 2.81 -17.62 34.48
C ILE A 18 4.26 -17.46 34.96
N ALA A 19 4.84 -18.42 35.68
CA ALA A 19 6.09 -18.17 36.42
C ALA A 19 7.11 -19.32 36.34
N ALA A 20 8.14 -19.14 35.51
CA ALA A 20 9.41 -19.86 35.65
C ALA A 20 10.16 -19.63 37.01
N PRO A 21 9.96 -18.55 37.79
CA PRO A 21 10.72 -18.36 39.04
C PRO A 21 10.20 -19.08 40.30
N VAL A 22 9.02 -19.73 40.29
CA VAL A 22 8.48 -20.38 41.52
C VAL A 22 8.63 -21.90 41.45
N ASN A 23 9.72 -22.35 40.82
CA ASN A 23 9.93 -23.73 40.41
C ASN A 23 10.45 -24.68 41.51
N LYS A 24 10.25 -24.36 42.80
CA LYS A 24 10.59 -25.29 43.90
C LYS A 24 9.43 -25.66 44.83
N ALA A 25 8.42 -24.80 45.01
CA ALA A 25 7.24 -25.10 45.83
C ALA A 25 6.07 -25.68 44.99
N ILE A 26 5.91 -25.22 43.74
CA ILE A 26 4.76 -25.50 42.87
C ILE A 26 4.68 -26.97 42.40
N GLN A 27 5.79 -27.72 42.42
CA GLN A 27 5.81 -29.10 41.89
C GLN A 27 5.10 -30.15 42.76
N LYS A 28 4.67 -29.82 44.00
CA LYS A 28 4.11 -30.81 44.94
C LYS A 28 2.61 -30.74 45.19
N GLY A 29 1.86 -29.82 44.56
CA GLY A 29 0.39 -29.81 44.60
C GLY A 29 -0.25 -29.57 45.98
N GLN A 30 0.48 -28.97 46.93
CA GLN A 30 0.04 -28.69 48.30
C GLN A 30 0.07 -27.19 48.64
N GLU A 31 -0.51 -26.33 47.79
CA GLU A 31 -0.51 -24.88 48.04
C GLU A 31 -1.64 -24.45 49.00
N THR A 32 -1.31 -23.51 49.90
CA THR A 32 -2.23 -22.90 50.86
C THR A 32 -2.86 -21.61 50.31
N LEU A 33 -3.89 -21.07 50.97
CA LEU A 33 -4.48 -19.77 50.56
C LEU A 33 -3.51 -18.61 50.80
N GLU A 34 -2.56 -18.76 51.72
CA GLU A 34 -1.50 -17.80 52.00
C GLU A 34 -0.53 -17.69 50.82
N ASP A 35 -0.07 -18.82 50.26
CA ASP A 35 0.80 -18.84 49.07
C ASP A 35 0.17 -18.11 47.87
N ILE A 36 -1.14 -18.33 47.66
CA ILE A 36 -1.90 -17.66 46.59
C ILE A 36 -2.02 -16.16 46.85
N ALA A 37 -2.22 -15.76 48.10
CA ALA A 37 -2.34 -14.36 48.49
C ALA A 37 -1.01 -13.61 48.36
N GLU A 38 0.11 -14.23 48.75
CA GLU A 38 1.45 -13.67 48.56
C GLU A 38 1.81 -13.55 47.08
N TRP A 39 1.43 -14.54 46.26
CA TRP A 39 1.60 -14.45 44.81
C TRP A 39 0.79 -13.32 44.20
N LEU A 40 -0.50 -13.19 44.56
CA LEU A 40 -1.35 -12.09 44.08
C LEU A 40 -0.71 -10.74 44.40
N TRP A 41 -0.16 -10.59 45.61
CA TRP A 41 0.57 -9.41 46.02
C TRP A 41 1.79 -9.15 45.11
N VAL A 42 2.64 -10.15 44.87
CA VAL A 42 3.81 -10.02 43.98
C VAL A 42 3.38 -9.60 42.57
N VAL A 43 2.27 -10.13 42.05
CA VAL A 43 1.78 -9.80 40.71
C VAL A 43 1.23 -8.38 40.63
N ILE A 44 0.42 -7.93 41.60
CA ILE A 44 -0.13 -6.57 41.58
C ILE A 44 0.91 -5.51 41.93
N GLN A 45 1.87 -5.84 42.79
CA GLN A 45 3.02 -4.99 43.11
C GLN A 45 3.98 -4.92 41.93
N GLY A 46 4.14 -6.03 41.20
CA GLY A 46 4.79 -6.10 39.89
C GLY A 46 6.20 -5.54 39.88
N ASP A 47 7.06 -5.98 40.81
CA ASP A 47 8.49 -5.62 40.98
C ASP A 47 8.99 -4.73 39.84
N PHE A 48 9.03 -3.42 40.10
CA PHE A 48 9.12 -2.31 39.14
C PHE A 48 10.48 -2.27 38.41
N ALA A 49 10.91 -3.38 37.81
CA ALA A 49 12.06 -3.48 36.94
C ALA A 49 11.74 -2.77 35.62
N GLU A 50 12.52 -1.74 35.32
CA GLU A 50 12.37 -0.86 34.15
C GLU A 50 12.49 -1.56 32.78
N GLU A 51 12.75 -2.88 32.74
CA GLU A 51 13.01 -3.64 31.51
C GLU A 51 12.41 -5.07 31.59
N GLN A 52 11.08 -5.20 31.54
CA GLN A 52 10.48 -6.51 31.18
C GLN A 52 10.56 -6.72 29.67
N SER A 53 11.33 -7.73 29.23
CA SER A 53 11.53 -8.04 27.82
C SER A 53 10.21 -8.31 27.09
N THR A 54 10.13 -7.95 25.80
CA THR A 54 8.96 -8.18 24.93
C THR A 54 8.48 -9.63 24.95
N ALA A 55 9.38 -10.59 25.16
CA ALA A 55 9.07 -12.01 25.32
C ALA A 55 8.14 -12.29 26.52
N GLN A 56 8.23 -11.51 27.60
CA GLN A 56 7.35 -11.66 28.78
C GLN A 56 5.95 -11.06 28.55
N ILE A 57 5.82 -10.00 27.74
CA ILE A 57 4.51 -9.48 27.29
C ILE A 57 3.81 -10.51 26.40
N VAL A 58 4.58 -11.14 25.51
CA VAL A 58 4.15 -12.18 24.58
C VAL A 58 3.63 -13.42 25.30
N THR A 59 4.32 -13.84 26.37
CA THR A 59 3.88 -14.92 27.27
C THR A 59 2.66 -14.49 28.09
N GLY A 60 2.65 -13.27 28.63
CA GLY A 60 1.49 -12.67 29.33
C GLY A 60 0.21 -12.58 28.49
N THR A 61 0.32 -12.44 27.17
CA THR A 61 -0.83 -12.38 26.24
C THR A 61 -1.39 -13.77 25.89
N VAL A 62 -0.59 -14.84 26.01
CA VAL A 62 -1.09 -16.23 25.90
C VAL A 62 -1.77 -16.64 27.21
N ILE A 63 -1.17 -16.21 28.33
CA ILE A 63 -1.68 -16.36 29.69
C ILE A 63 -3.02 -15.64 29.90
N SER A 64 -3.21 -14.45 29.31
CA SER A 64 -4.46 -13.68 29.41
C SER A 64 -5.64 -14.32 28.68
N MET A 65 -5.44 -15.46 28.00
CA MET A 65 -6.52 -16.29 27.46
C MET A 65 -7.16 -17.20 28.53
N ILE A 66 -6.57 -17.29 29.73
CA ILE A 66 -7.15 -17.94 30.91
C ILE A 66 -8.15 -16.93 31.53
N PRO A 67 -9.43 -17.31 31.76
CA PRO A 67 -10.37 -16.46 32.46
C PRO A 67 -9.77 -15.93 33.77
N PHE A 68 -10.09 -14.70 34.15
CA PHE A 68 -9.63 -14.03 35.38
C PHE A 68 -8.16 -13.53 35.41
N VAL A 69 -7.20 -14.21 34.79
CA VAL A 69 -5.80 -13.74 34.75
C VAL A 69 -5.64 -12.41 34.00
N ASP A 70 -6.39 -12.23 32.92
CA ASP A 70 -6.45 -10.97 32.17
C ASP A 70 -6.85 -9.79 33.08
N GLN A 71 -7.78 -10.01 34.00
CA GLN A 71 -8.28 -9.00 34.92
C GLN A 71 -7.22 -8.62 35.97
N ILE A 72 -6.46 -9.59 36.50
CA ILE A 72 -5.34 -9.30 37.40
C ILE A 72 -4.24 -8.50 36.69
N CYS A 73 -3.90 -8.87 35.44
CA CYS A 73 -2.93 -8.10 34.65
C CYS A 73 -3.40 -6.66 34.43
N ASP A 74 -4.69 -6.43 34.20
CA ASP A 74 -5.26 -5.11 34.06
C ASP A 74 -5.24 -4.30 35.36
N VAL A 75 -5.50 -4.96 36.50
CA VAL A 75 -5.37 -4.36 37.84
C VAL A 75 -3.93 -3.96 38.13
N ARG A 76 -2.95 -4.83 37.85
CA ARG A 76 -1.52 -4.51 37.98
C ARG A 76 -1.14 -3.29 37.15
N ASP A 77 -1.55 -3.26 35.88
CA ASP A 77 -1.25 -2.15 34.98
C ASP A 77 -1.89 -0.84 35.47
N LEU A 78 -3.11 -0.89 36.04
CA LEU A 78 -3.74 0.25 36.69
C LEU A 78 -2.92 0.75 37.89
N CYS A 79 -2.53 -0.16 38.79
CA CYS A 79 -1.71 0.16 39.96
C CYS A 79 -0.41 0.85 39.55
N ALA A 80 0.31 0.29 38.57
CA ALA A 80 1.57 0.85 38.07
C ALA A 80 1.41 2.28 37.53
N ASN A 81 0.37 2.53 36.72
CA ASN A 81 0.10 3.89 36.23
C ASN A 81 -0.25 4.85 37.38
N CYS A 82 -1.06 4.41 38.36
CA CYS A 82 -1.41 5.26 39.50
C CYS A 82 -0.21 5.61 40.37
N MET A 83 0.68 4.64 40.64
CA MET A 83 1.92 4.91 41.39
C MET A 83 2.80 5.92 40.64
N LYS A 84 2.93 5.78 39.31
CA LYS A 84 3.69 6.73 38.48
C LYS A 84 3.07 8.12 38.43
N ILE A 85 1.74 8.23 38.44
CA ILE A 85 1.06 9.53 38.55
C ILE A 85 1.32 10.15 39.93
N LYS A 86 1.34 9.35 41.00
CA LYS A 86 1.59 9.85 42.35
C LYS A 86 3.00 10.44 42.52
N GLU A 87 3.99 9.90 41.82
CA GLU A 87 5.36 10.47 41.79
C GLU A 87 5.38 11.90 41.22
N ASP A 88 4.56 12.20 40.20
CA ASP A 88 4.44 13.54 39.61
C ASP A 88 3.06 13.74 38.94
N VAL A 89 2.11 14.26 39.72
CA VAL A 89 0.72 14.47 39.29
C VAL A 89 0.57 15.50 38.17
N ASN A 90 1.60 16.33 37.94
CA ASN A 90 1.59 17.39 36.95
C ASN A 90 2.24 16.96 35.62
N ASN A 91 2.88 15.80 35.57
CA ASN A 91 3.43 15.26 34.33
C ASN A 91 2.28 14.77 33.40
N PRO A 92 2.06 15.40 32.24
CA PRO A 92 0.97 15.02 31.33
C PRO A 92 1.14 13.61 30.73
N TRP A 93 2.37 13.11 30.59
CA TRP A 93 2.66 11.83 29.93
C TRP A 93 2.18 10.62 30.73
N VAL A 94 2.26 10.68 32.06
CA VAL A 94 1.75 9.60 32.93
C VAL A 94 0.22 9.51 32.89
N TRP A 95 -0.48 10.64 32.74
CA TRP A 95 -1.93 10.67 32.50
C TRP A 95 -2.31 10.10 31.13
N VAL A 96 -1.55 10.43 30.08
CA VAL A 96 -1.71 9.81 28.75
C VAL A 96 -1.49 8.29 28.83
N GLY A 97 -0.48 7.82 29.55
CA GLY A 97 -0.22 6.40 29.80
C GLY A 97 -1.41 5.67 30.46
N LEU A 98 -2.01 6.31 31.46
CA LEU A 98 -3.24 5.81 32.10
C LEU A 98 -4.40 5.72 31.10
N ILE A 99 -4.65 6.76 30.31
CA ILE A 99 -5.75 6.76 29.31
C ILE A 99 -5.57 5.62 28.29
N LEU A 100 -4.35 5.43 27.78
CA LEU A 100 -4.04 4.35 26.85
C LEU A 100 -4.24 2.96 27.49
N THR A 101 -3.98 2.84 28.79
CA THR A 101 -4.24 1.60 29.55
C THR A 101 -5.74 1.32 29.65
N LEU A 102 -6.55 2.33 29.97
CA LEU A 102 -8.00 2.20 30.07
C LEU A 102 -8.67 1.91 28.71
N ILE A 103 -8.21 2.53 27.63
CA ILE A 103 -8.70 2.31 26.26
C ILE A 103 -8.66 0.83 25.87
N GLY A 104 -7.58 0.11 26.21
CA GLY A 104 -7.40 -1.30 25.87
C GLY A 104 -8.48 -2.23 26.43
N LEU A 105 -9.34 -1.72 27.32
CA LEU A 105 -10.34 -2.48 28.06
C LEU A 105 -11.78 -2.12 27.72
N PHE A 106 -11.98 -1.20 26.77
CA PHE A 106 -13.31 -0.77 26.34
C PHE A 106 -14.15 -1.96 25.86
N PRO A 107 -15.40 -2.12 26.33
CA PRO A 107 -16.24 -3.27 25.97
C PRO A 107 -16.46 -3.45 24.46
N VAL A 108 -16.58 -2.34 23.71
CA VAL A 108 -16.82 -2.31 22.25
C VAL A 108 -15.79 -3.05 21.40
N LEU A 109 -14.59 -3.27 21.96
CA LEU A 109 -13.52 -4.00 21.28
C LEU A 109 -13.80 -5.51 21.20
N GLY A 110 -14.46 -6.09 22.20
CA GLY A 110 -14.50 -7.55 22.37
C GLY A 110 -13.10 -8.17 22.58
N SER A 111 -13.03 -9.43 23.02
CA SER A 111 -11.78 -10.02 23.54
C SER A 111 -10.62 -10.04 22.53
N LEU A 112 -10.90 -10.31 21.24
CA LEU A 112 -9.87 -10.31 20.18
C LEU A 112 -9.21 -8.93 20.01
N PHE A 113 -10.01 -7.87 19.83
CA PHE A 113 -9.45 -6.54 19.60
C PHE A 113 -8.89 -5.91 20.88
N LYS A 114 -9.38 -6.30 22.07
CA LYS A 114 -8.72 -5.95 23.34
C LYS A 114 -7.29 -6.46 23.38
N GLY A 115 -7.08 -7.75 23.08
CA GLY A 115 -5.74 -8.31 22.98
C GLY A 115 -4.85 -7.59 21.97
N ILE A 116 -5.39 -7.30 20.78
CA ILE A 116 -4.69 -6.54 19.73
C ILE A 116 -4.30 -5.13 20.23
N PHE A 117 -5.21 -4.40 20.86
CA PHE A 117 -4.95 -3.04 21.36
C PHE A 117 -3.90 -3.06 22.47
N LYS A 118 -3.96 -4.03 23.38
CA LYS A 118 -2.94 -4.20 24.43
C LYS A 118 -1.55 -4.37 23.81
N VAL A 119 -1.41 -5.19 22.76
CA VAL A 119 -0.13 -5.39 22.06
C VAL A 119 0.37 -4.10 21.39
N ILE A 120 -0.49 -3.40 20.65
CA ILE A 120 -0.12 -2.17 19.94
C ILE A 120 0.28 -1.05 20.91
N LEU A 121 -0.48 -0.89 22.01
CA LEU A 121 -0.30 0.23 22.94
C LEU A 121 0.74 -0.05 24.03
N ALA A 122 1.15 -1.29 24.26
CA ALA A 122 2.10 -1.62 25.33
C ALA A 122 3.45 -0.90 25.19
N PRO A 123 4.12 -0.87 24.03
CA PRO A 123 5.37 -0.12 23.88
C PRO A 123 5.15 1.40 24.03
N VAL A 124 4.03 1.91 23.53
CA VAL A 124 3.67 3.34 23.64
C VAL A 124 3.49 3.73 25.10
N ARG A 125 2.74 2.94 25.88
CA ARG A 125 2.57 3.14 27.32
C ARG A 125 3.92 3.16 28.05
N ARG A 126 4.78 2.17 27.76
CA ARG A 126 6.12 2.09 28.37
C ARG A 126 6.94 3.32 28.06
N PHE A 127 6.93 3.78 26.81
CA PHE A 127 7.58 5.03 26.43
C PHE A 127 7.07 6.19 27.27
N MET A 128 5.76 6.39 27.40
CA MET A 128 5.18 7.49 28.19
C MET A 128 5.56 7.48 29.67
N LEU A 129 5.76 6.30 30.25
CA LEU A 129 6.05 6.10 31.67
C LEU A 129 7.55 6.22 32.01
N ARG A 130 8.44 6.39 31.02
CA ARG A 130 9.89 6.55 31.27
C ARG A 130 10.20 7.91 31.91
N PRO A 131 11.11 7.99 32.91
CA PRO A 131 11.48 9.27 33.53
C PRO A 131 11.92 10.35 32.54
N ALA A 132 12.62 9.95 31.46
CA ALA A 132 13.11 10.86 30.42
C ALA A 132 12.00 11.59 29.64
N THR A 133 10.75 11.09 29.62
CA THR A 133 9.65 11.78 28.92
C THR A 133 9.22 13.07 29.61
N LYS A 134 9.54 13.25 30.89
CA LYS A 134 9.26 14.48 31.63
C LYS A 134 9.90 15.73 31.00
N ALA A 135 11.05 15.56 30.34
CA ALA A 135 11.74 16.65 29.64
C ALA A 135 11.07 17.04 28.30
N LEU A 136 10.14 16.21 27.79
CA LEU A 136 9.45 16.48 26.53
C LEU A 136 8.25 17.39 26.76
N GLN A 137 8.25 18.55 26.11
CA GLN A 137 7.12 19.47 26.14
C GLN A 137 5.86 18.82 25.56
N PHE A 138 4.82 18.69 26.38
CA PHE A 138 3.53 18.23 25.92
C PHE A 138 2.85 19.32 25.08
N THR A 139 2.90 19.17 23.77
CA THR A 139 2.12 19.98 22.84
C THR A 139 0.99 19.11 22.31
N GLY A 140 -0.27 19.58 22.45
CA GLY A 140 -1.47 18.80 22.13
C GLY A 140 -1.53 18.22 20.70
N GLY A 141 -0.67 18.69 19.79
CA GLY A 141 -0.59 18.22 18.40
C GLY A 141 0.33 17.02 18.12
N ASN A 142 1.27 16.65 19.01
CA ASN A 142 2.40 15.78 18.64
C ASN A 142 2.67 14.56 19.54
N ILE A 143 1.69 14.07 20.32
CA ILE A 143 1.79 12.77 21.05
C ILE A 143 2.26 11.66 20.10
N TYR A 144 1.65 11.58 18.92
CA TYR A 144 1.99 10.57 17.92
C TYR A 144 3.44 10.66 17.46
N LYS A 145 3.94 11.86 17.15
CA LYS A 145 5.32 12.07 16.68
C LYS A 145 6.35 11.68 17.74
N MET A 146 6.06 11.98 19.01
CA MET A 146 6.97 11.64 20.11
C MET A 146 7.00 10.14 20.39
N ALA A 147 5.84 9.49 20.29
CA ALA A 147 5.72 8.05 20.48
C ALA A 147 5.99 7.23 19.21
N GLU A 148 6.35 7.85 18.08
CA GLU A 148 6.47 7.18 16.78
C GLU A 148 7.38 5.92 16.83
N PRO A 149 8.57 5.94 17.45
CA PRO A 149 9.39 4.73 17.56
C PRO A 149 8.70 3.60 18.35
N ALA A 150 7.95 3.96 19.39
CA ALA A 150 7.20 3.01 20.20
C ALA A 150 5.97 2.47 19.44
N ILE A 151 5.33 3.29 18.60
CA ILE A 151 4.23 2.87 17.74
C ILE A 151 4.71 1.86 16.71
N GLU A 152 5.83 2.12 16.04
CA GLU A 152 6.41 1.17 15.06
C GLU A 152 6.84 -0.14 15.72
N SER A 153 7.37 -0.08 16.95
CA SER A 153 7.61 -1.28 17.77
C SER A 153 6.30 -2.03 18.08
N GLY A 154 5.22 -1.32 18.44
CA GLY A 154 3.89 -1.89 18.68
C GLY A 154 3.30 -2.58 17.45
N ILE A 155 3.49 -2.00 16.26
CA ILE A 155 3.07 -2.61 14.98
C ILE A 155 3.90 -3.88 14.68
N THR A 156 5.20 -3.85 14.96
CA THR A 156 6.05 -5.03 14.80
C THR A 156 5.58 -6.19 15.69
N GLU A 157 5.25 -5.89 16.95
CA GLU A 157 4.71 -6.90 17.88
C GLU A 157 3.29 -7.35 17.52
N LEU A 158 2.47 -6.45 16.99
CA LEU A 158 1.18 -6.80 16.41
C LEU A 158 1.34 -7.86 15.32
N ASN A 159 2.26 -7.67 14.38
CA ASN A 159 2.47 -8.61 13.27
C ASN A 159 2.88 -9.99 13.77
N LYS A 160 3.77 -10.05 14.78
CA LYS A 160 4.13 -11.30 15.45
C LYS A 160 2.94 -11.95 16.18
N PHE A 161 2.10 -11.14 16.81
CA PHE A 161 0.91 -11.61 17.51
C PHE A 161 -0.14 -12.18 16.55
N LEU A 162 -0.42 -11.47 15.45
CA LEU A 162 -1.34 -11.90 14.39
C LEU A 162 -0.86 -13.20 13.69
N ALA A 163 0.45 -13.45 13.66
CA ALA A 163 1.01 -14.66 13.07
C ALA A 163 0.70 -15.94 13.86
N ARG A 164 0.27 -15.84 15.13
CA ARG A 164 0.06 -16.99 16.02
C ARG A 164 -1.14 -17.85 15.60
N PRO A 165 -1.06 -19.19 15.70
CA PRO A 165 -2.15 -20.09 15.31
C PRO A 165 -3.49 -19.81 16.00
N ALA A 166 -3.47 -19.55 17.32
CA ALA A 166 -4.68 -19.25 18.09
C ALA A 166 -5.36 -17.96 17.62
N VAL A 167 -4.58 -16.92 17.33
CA VAL A 167 -5.07 -15.63 16.85
C VAL A 167 -5.62 -15.76 15.42
N LYS A 168 -4.92 -16.48 14.54
CA LYS A 168 -5.42 -16.81 13.18
C LYS A 168 -6.76 -17.56 13.23
N LYS A 169 -6.91 -18.54 14.13
CA LYS A 169 -8.16 -19.27 14.33
C LYS A 169 -9.29 -18.35 14.78
N ALA A 170 -9.02 -17.44 15.72
CA ALA A 170 -9.99 -16.46 16.21
C ALA A 170 -10.41 -15.42 15.13
N ILE A 171 -9.48 -15.02 14.27
CA ILE A 171 -9.77 -14.12 13.12
C ILE A 171 -10.66 -14.86 12.11
N LYS A 172 -10.32 -16.11 11.77
CA LYS A 172 -11.08 -16.94 10.83
C LYS A 172 -12.50 -17.21 11.33
N SER A 173 -12.68 -17.55 12.60
CA SER A 173 -14.01 -17.84 13.17
C SER A 173 -14.93 -16.62 13.18
N LYS A 174 -14.37 -15.41 13.22
CA LYS A 174 -15.09 -14.14 13.12
C LYS A 174 -15.32 -13.67 11.67
N GLY A 175 -14.86 -14.41 10.67
CA GLY A 175 -15.02 -14.04 9.25
C GLY A 175 -14.26 -12.77 8.85
N ILE A 176 -13.23 -12.39 9.59
CA ILE A 176 -12.47 -11.15 9.31
C ILE A 176 -11.51 -11.40 8.15
N THR A 177 -11.77 -10.78 7.00
CA THR A 177 -10.99 -10.92 5.76
C THR A 177 -9.78 -9.99 5.71
N ASN A 178 -9.91 -8.77 6.24
CA ASN A 178 -8.82 -7.82 6.39
C ASN A 178 -8.69 -7.37 7.85
N ILE A 179 -7.73 -7.94 8.55
CA ILE A 179 -7.53 -7.70 9.98
C ILE A 179 -7.05 -6.28 10.27
N TYR A 180 -6.12 -5.73 9.49
CA TYR A 180 -5.61 -4.37 9.72
C TYR A 180 -6.70 -3.31 9.52
N LYS A 181 -7.52 -3.42 8.47
CA LYS A 181 -8.68 -2.54 8.27
C LYS A 181 -9.68 -2.66 9.41
N SER A 182 -9.90 -3.88 9.91
CA SER A 182 -10.78 -4.10 11.07
C SER A 182 -10.22 -3.47 12.35
N ILE A 183 -8.90 -3.53 12.55
CA ILE A 183 -8.21 -2.85 13.67
C ILE A 183 -8.38 -1.33 13.56
N ALA A 184 -8.13 -0.75 12.39
CA ALA A 184 -8.29 0.69 12.17
C ALA A 184 -9.74 1.15 12.40
N THR A 185 -10.74 0.39 11.93
CA THR A 185 -12.15 0.65 12.24
C THR A 185 -12.40 0.62 13.74
N LYS A 186 -11.90 -0.40 14.46
CA LYS A 186 -12.06 -0.50 15.92
C LYS A 186 -11.38 0.64 16.67
N ILE A 187 -10.24 1.13 16.18
CA ILE A 187 -9.57 2.33 16.75
C ILE A 187 -10.48 3.56 16.60
N ARG A 188 -11.13 3.71 15.44
CA ARG A 188 -12.07 4.81 15.19
C ARG A 188 -13.36 4.68 16.00
N GLU A 189 -13.86 3.46 16.22
CA GLU A 189 -14.98 3.22 17.13
C GLU A 189 -14.64 3.64 18.56
N VAL A 190 -13.46 3.25 19.07
CA VAL A 190 -12.99 3.70 20.39
C VAL A 190 -12.86 5.24 20.43
N LYS A 191 -12.27 5.84 19.40
CA LYS A 191 -12.14 7.29 19.28
C LYS A 191 -13.51 7.99 19.33
N ALA A 192 -14.55 7.39 18.76
CA ALA A 192 -15.89 7.96 18.72
C ALA A 192 -16.59 7.92 20.09
N VAL A 193 -16.31 6.90 20.91
CA VAL A 193 -16.97 6.71 22.22
C VAL A 193 -16.15 7.22 23.40
N ILE A 194 -14.87 7.55 23.20
CA ILE A 194 -14.01 7.99 24.31
C ILE A 194 -14.53 9.29 24.91
N SER A 195 -14.76 9.24 26.22
CA SER A 195 -15.13 10.40 27.04
C SER A 195 -14.58 10.21 28.45
N THR A 196 -14.55 11.27 29.25
CA THR A 196 -14.19 11.17 30.68
C THR A 196 -15.04 10.13 31.39
N LYS A 197 -16.36 10.14 31.15
CA LYS A 197 -17.30 9.20 31.75
C LYS A 197 -16.93 7.74 31.46
N GLU A 198 -16.65 7.42 30.20
CA GLU A 198 -16.34 6.03 29.84
C GLU A 198 -14.97 5.56 30.32
N LEU A 199 -13.98 6.46 30.33
CA LEU A 199 -12.67 6.17 30.93
C LEU A 199 -12.81 5.90 32.44
N LEU A 200 -13.58 6.73 33.13
CA LEU A 200 -13.82 6.58 34.57
C LEU A 200 -14.61 5.31 34.90
N SER A 201 -15.59 4.93 34.09
CA SER A 201 -16.34 3.68 34.28
C SER A 201 -15.42 2.45 34.17
N VAL A 202 -14.49 2.44 33.22
CA VAL A 202 -13.48 1.37 33.10
C VAL A 202 -12.53 1.38 34.30
N PHE A 203 -12.09 2.54 34.75
CA PHE A 203 -11.27 2.67 35.96
C PHE A 203 -12.03 2.09 37.17
N ASP A 204 -13.28 2.49 37.40
CA ASP A 204 -14.09 2.04 38.54
C ASP A 204 -14.26 0.53 38.56
N LYS A 205 -14.42 -0.09 37.39
CA LYS A 205 -14.48 -1.54 37.25
C LYS A 205 -13.18 -2.21 37.72
N LEU A 206 -12.03 -1.72 37.28
CA LEU A 206 -10.72 -2.23 37.71
C LEU A 206 -10.44 -1.96 39.19
N LEU A 207 -10.88 -0.82 39.70
CA LEU A 207 -10.79 -0.50 41.13
C LEU A 207 -11.63 -1.48 41.96
N GLY A 208 -12.80 -1.92 41.45
CA GLY A 208 -13.57 -3.01 42.06
C GLY A 208 -12.77 -4.30 42.17
N TYR A 209 -12.14 -4.72 41.07
CA TYR A 209 -11.27 -5.90 41.04
C TYR A 209 -10.07 -5.78 41.98
N LEU A 210 -9.46 -4.60 42.06
CA LEU A 210 -8.38 -4.33 43.02
C LEU A 210 -8.87 -4.45 44.46
N LYS A 211 -10.05 -3.93 44.79
CA LYS A 211 -10.64 -4.05 46.14
C LYS A 211 -10.83 -5.51 46.55
N GLU A 212 -11.40 -6.31 45.66
CA GLU A 212 -11.60 -7.75 45.90
C GLU A 212 -10.27 -8.48 46.08
N THR A 213 -9.28 -8.15 45.24
CA THR A 213 -7.91 -8.71 45.34
C THR A 213 -7.25 -8.34 46.66
N VAL A 214 -7.32 -7.06 47.07
CA VAL A 214 -6.72 -6.56 48.32
C VAL A 214 -7.43 -7.15 49.54
N ASN A 215 -8.75 -7.33 49.51
CA ASN A 215 -9.50 -7.99 50.58
C ASN A 215 -9.06 -9.44 50.76
N PHE A 216 -8.82 -10.16 49.66
CA PHE A 216 -8.29 -11.52 49.72
C PHE A 216 -6.87 -11.56 50.28
N ILE A 217 -5.99 -10.67 49.81
CA ILE A 217 -4.63 -10.55 50.32
C ILE A 217 -4.64 -10.23 51.82
N ASP A 218 -5.45 -9.28 52.26
CA ASP A 218 -5.55 -8.91 53.68
C ASP A 218 -6.07 -10.04 54.56
N LYS A 219 -6.92 -10.91 54.01
CA LYS A 219 -7.49 -12.05 54.74
C LYS A 219 -6.53 -13.23 54.88
N TYR A 220 -5.67 -13.46 53.88
CA TYR A 220 -4.91 -14.71 53.77
C TYR A 220 -3.39 -14.54 53.74
N ALA A 221 -2.85 -13.38 53.34
CA ALA A 221 -1.41 -13.15 53.36
C ALA A 221 -0.92 -12.71 54.75
N SER A 222 0.40 -12.65 54.92
CA SER A 222 1.01 -12.07 56.11
C SER A 222 0.55 -10.63 56.38
N ARG A 223 0.45 -10.24 57.67
CA ARG A 223 -0.03 -8.91 58.09
C ARG A 223 0.73 -7.76 57.42
N GLY A 224 2.04 -7.92 57.19
CA GLY A 224 2.87 -6.93 56.51
C GLY A 224 2.47 -6.73 55.03
N VAL A 225 2.15 -7.82 54.33
CA VAL A 225 1.68 -7.79 52.95
C VAL A 225 0.28 -7.17 52.86
N GLY A 226 -0.64 -7.54 53.76
CA GLY A 226 -2.00 -6.95 53.82
C GLY A 226 -1.98 -5.42 54.00
N ILE A 227 -1.10 -4.89 54.86
CA ILE A 227 -0.93 -3.44 55.05
C ILE A 227 -0.45 -2.76 53.76
N LYS A 228 0.55 -3.34 53.07
CA LYS A 228 1.05 -2.78 51.80
C LYS A 228 -0.03 -2.79 50.72
N ALA A 229 -0.83 -3.85 50.64
CA ALA A 229 -1.94 -3.96 49.70
C ALA A 229 -3.02 -2.89 49.94
N LYS A 230 -3.38 -2.66 51.21
CA LYS A 230 -4.31 -1.57 51.58
C LYS A 230 -3.77 -0.19 51.25
N ASN A 231 -2.47 0.05 51.46
CA ASN A 231 -1.85 1.33 51.11
C ASN A 231 -1.88 1.58 49.59
N MET A 232 -1.57 0.56 48.78
CA MET A 232 -1.68 0.65 47.31
C MET A 232 -3.12 0.94 46.87
N LEU A 233 -4.11 0.28 47.47
CA LEU A 233 -5.52 0.56 47.19
C LEU A 233 -5.88 2.02 47.52
N LYS A 234 -5.44 2.54 48.66
CA LYS A 234 -5.66 3.94 49.04
C LYS A 234 -5.09 4.90 48.00
N ASP A 235 -3.88 4.64 47.54
CA ASP A 235 -3.20 5.45 46.53
C ASP A 235 -3.92 5.43 45.18
N VAL A 236 -4.40 4.26 44.75
CA VAL A 236 -5.21 4.14 43.52
C VAL A 236 -6.54 4.89 43.65
N VAL A 237 -7.20 4.86 44.82
CA VAL A 237 -8.43 5.63 45.09
C VAL A 237 -8.17 7.13 45.01
N GLU A 238 -7.05 7.61 45.54
CA GLU A 238 -6.66 9.02 45.46
C GLU A 238 -6.49 9.47 44.00
N ILE A 239 -5.74 8.71 43.19
CA ILE A 239 -5.57 8.99 41.76
C ILE A 239 -6.90 8.91 41.00
N ARG A 240 -7.80 7.99 41.37
CA ARG A 240 -9.13 7.90 40.77
C ARG A 240 -9.95 9.18 40.97
N ASN A 241 -9.85 9.80 42.14
CA ASN A 241 -10.53 11.06 42.43
C ASN A 241 -9.93 12.21 41.59
N LEU A 242 -8.60 12.26 41.47
CA LEU A 242 -7.92 13.25 40.62
C LEU A 242 -8.21 13.06 39.12
N ALA A 243 -8.37 11.81 38.67
CA ALA A 243 -8.67 11.49 37.28
C ALA A 243 -9.96 12.15 36.79
N ASN A 244 -10.95 12.32 37.67
CA ASN A 244 -12.19 13.02 37.33
C ASN A 244 -11.96 14.46 36.86
N GLN A 245 -10.94 15.12 37.41
CA GLN A 245 -10.59 16.50 37.08
C GLN A 245 -9.62 16.58 35.89
N LYS A 246 -8.73 15.59 35.74
CA LYS A 246 -7.60 15.66 34.80
C LYS A 246 -7.88 15.04 33.43
N LEU A 247 -8.60 13.92 33.33
CA LEU A 247 -8.67 13.16 32.06
C LEU A 247 -9.30 13.95 30.91
N GLY A 248 -10.24 14.85 31.22
CA GLY A 248 -10.93 15.69 30.23
C GLY A 248 -9.98 16.53 29.38
N THR A 249 -8.86 17.00 29.94
CA THR A 249 -7.90 17.87 29.24
C THR A 249 -7.09 17.12 28.17
N PHE A 250 -7.07 15.79 28.22
CA PHE A 250 -6.31 14.94 27.30
C PHE A 250 -7.17 14.29 26.22
N LEU A 251 -8.49 14.42 26.28
CA LEU A 251 -9.39 13.73 25.35
C LEU A 251 -9.09 14.06 23.88
N LYS A 252 -8.99 15.35 23.55
CA LYS A 252 -8.74 15.78 22.17
C LYS A 252 -7.36 15.32 21.65
N PRO A 253 -6.24 15.53 22.40
CA PRO A 253 -4.94 14.96 22.02
C PRO A 253 -4.95 13.44 21.82
N ILE A 254 -5.67 12.70 22.66
CA ILE A 254 -5.80 11.25 22.54
C ILE A 254 -6.64 10.86 21.32
N GLN A 255 -7.74 11.56 21.03
CA GLN A 255 -8.55 11.33 19.84
C GLN A 255 -7.72 11.53 18.56
N ASP A 256 -6.91 12.59 18.52
CA ASP A 256 -6.03 12.87 17.39
C ASP A 256 -4.90 11.83 17.27
N PHE A 257 -4.36 11.36 18.40
CA PHE A 257 -3.43 10.23 18.44
C PHE A 257 -4.06 8.94 17.87
N LEU A 258 -5.28 8.59 18.31
CA LEU A 258 -6.00 7.41 17.83
C LEU A 258 -6.30 7.51 16.33
N GLU A 259 -6.67 8.68 15.81
CA GLU A 259 -6.87 8.86 14.37
C GLU A 259 -5.57 8.65 13.58
N LYS A 260 -4.46 9.25 14.03
CA LYS A 260 -3.15 9.04 13.39
C LYS A 260 -2.71 7.57 13.44
N LEU A 261 -2.96 6.89 14.56
CA LEU A 261 -2.71 5.45 14.69
C LEU A 261 -3.59 4.62 13.74
N ALA A 262 -4.88 4.93 13.63
CA ALA A 262 -5.78 4.27 12.68
C ALA A 262 -5.28 4.45 11.23
N ILE A 263 -4.88 5.66 10.84
CA ILE A 263 -4.29 5.94 9.52
C ILE A 263 -3.01 5.14 9.30
N ARG A 264 -2.14 5.01 10.30
CA ARG A 264 -0.90 4.22 10.19
C ARG A 264 -1.18 2.73 10.04
N ILE A 265 -2.17 2.19 10.75
CA ILE A 265 -2.63 0.80 10.62
C ILE A 265 -3.31 0.58 9.26
N ASP A 266 -4.06 1.54 8.73
CA ASP A 266 -4.57 1.48 7.36
C ASP A 266 -3.42 1.41 6.34
N ARG A 267 -2.31 2.12 6.56
CA ARG A 267 -1.11 1.97 5.73
C ARG A 267 -0.46 0.58 5.85
N GLU A 268 -0.49 -0.05 7.02
CA GLU A 268 -0.08 -1.46 7.17
C GLU A 268 -1.02 -2.40 6.40
N SER A 269 -2.34 -2.16 6.45
CA SER A 269 -3.31 -2.87 5.59
C SER A 269 -2.91 -2.73 4.14
N ASP A 270 -2.66 -1.49 3.69
CA ASP A 270 -2.29 -1.21 2.32
C ASP A 270 -0.95 -1.80 1.94
N GLN A 271 -0.05 -2.13 2.87
CA GLN A 271 1.23 -2.80 2.62
C GLN A 271 1.10 -4.34 2.65
N ALA A 272 0.39 -4.89 3.64
CA ALA A 272 0.21 -6.32 3.86
C ALA A 272 -0.82 -6.96 2.92
N PHE A 273 -1.82 -6.18 2.50
CA PHE A 273 -2.80 -6.53 1.47
C PHE A 273 -2.56 -5.78 0.16
N LYS A 274 -1.35 -5.23 -0.07
CA LYS A 274 -0.92 -5.06 -1.46
C LYS A 274 -1.06 -6.43 -2.09
N ALA A 275 -1.76 -6.50 -3.21
CA ALA A 275 -1.44 -7.54 -4.15
C ALA A 275 0.08 -7.49 -4.34
N THR A 276 0.81 -8.49 -3.86
CA THR A 276 2.23 -8.68 -4.15
C THR A 276 2.33 -9.07 -5.62
N THR A 277 2.07 -8.10 -6.48
CA THR A 277 2.57 -8.10 -7.84
C THR A 277 4.08 -7.97 -7.71
N ASN A 278 4.78 -9.06 -7.97
CA ASN A 278 6.20 -9.28 -7.67
C ASN A 278 7.17 -8.42 -8.51
N VAL A 279 6.94 -7.12 -8.69
CA VAL A 279 7.82 -6.28 -9.50
C VAL A 279 7.78 -4.83 -8.99
N ARG A 280 8.97 -4.24 -8.83
CA ARG A 280 9.21 -2.83 -8.43
C ARG A 280 8.24 -1.89 -9.18
N ASN A 281 7.50 -1.06 -8.45
CA ASN A 281 6.77 0.07 -9.05
C ASN A 281 7.80 1.07 -9.61
N LEU A 282 8.15 0.92 -10.88
CA LEU A 282 8.87 1.95 -11.63
C LEU A 282 7.87 3.06 -11.93
N THR A 283 7.98 4.19 -11.22
CA THR A 283 7.17 5.40 -11.44
C THR A 283 7.37 6.02 -12.82
N GLN A 284 8.29 5.49 -13.64
CA GLN A 284 8.46 5.82 -15.04
C GLN A 284 8.59 4.54 -15.86
N LEU A 285 7.77 4.41 -16.92
CA LEU A 285 8.02 3.47 -18.00
C LEU A 285 9.39 3.80 -18.60
N ARG A 286 10.42 3.02 -18.26
CA ARG A 286 11.71 3.10 -18.93
C ARG A 286 11.52 2.55 -20.34
N ARG A 287 11.67 3.41 -21.35
CA ARG A 287 11.82 2.93 -22.73
C ARG A 287 13.21 2.31 -22.88
N VAL A 288 13.26 1.13 -23.48
CA VAL A 288 14.50 0.48 -23.89
C VAL A 288 15.11 1.32 -25.02
N SER A 289 16.42 1.57 -24.98
CA SER A 289 17.10 2.28 -26.06
C SER A 289 17.29 1.38 -27.29
N ASP A 290 17.54 1.98 -28.45
CA ASP A 290 17.79 1.24 -29.69
C ASP A 290 19.00 0.29 -29.57
N ASP A 291 20.06 0.73 -28.87
CA ASP A 291 21.27 -0.06 -28.63
C ASP A 291 21.02 -1.19 -27.63
N GLU A 292 20.28 -0.92 -26.56
CA GLU A 292 19.89 -1.94 -25.58
C GLU A 292 19.06 -3.05 -26.23
N GLU A 293 18.12 -2.67 -27.12
CA GLU A 293 17.32 -3.61 -27.88
C GLU A 293 18.20 -4.49 -28.78
N LEU A 294 19.11 -3.88 -29.52
CA LEU A 294 20.01 -4.58 -30.43
C LEU A 294 20.91 -5.58 -29.69
N GLU A 295 21.47 -5.17 -28.54
CA GLU A 295 22.34 -6.01 -27.73
C GLU A 295 21.66 -7.28 -27.23
N ALA A 296 20.37 -7.24 -26.90
CA ALA A 296 19.70 -8.47 -26.48
C ALA A 296 18.97 -9.22 -27.58
N VAL A 297 18.71 -8.62 -28.74
CA VAL A 297 18.48 -9.41 -29.96
C VAL A 297 19.73 -10.24 -30.29
N ARG A 298 20.94 -9.70 -30.09
CA ARG A 298 22.20 -10.47 -30.24
C ARG A 298 22.30 -11.63 -29.25
N LYS A 299 21.90 -11.42 -28.00
CA LYS A 299 21.89 -12.47 -26.95
C LYS A 299 20.83 -13.55 -27.23
N GLN A 300 19.62 -13.14 -27.58
CA GLN A 300 18.50 -14.03 -27.83
C GLN A 300 17.60 -13.43 -28.93
N LYS A 301 17.83 -13.87 -30.17
CA LYS A 301 17.09 -13.36 -31.33
C LYS A 301 15.63 -13.82 -31.30
N PRO A 302 14.64 -12.91 -31.23
CA PRO A 302 13.25 -13.28 -31.36
C PRO A 302 12.93 -13.83 -32.75
N ASP A 303 11.85 -14.59 -32.85
CA ASP A 303 11.42 -15.18 -34.13
C ASP A 303 10.96 -14.15 -35.16
N TRP A 304 10.46 -12.99 -34.73
CA TRP A 304 10.03 -11.88 -35.60
C TRP A 304 11.18 -10.99 -36.05
N VAL A 305 12.42 -11.31 -35.65
CA VAL A 305 13.62 -10.59 -36.07
C VAL A 305 14.43 -11.48 -37.01
N HIS A 306 14.81 -10.92 -38.15
CA HIS A 306 15.53 -11.62 -39.21
C HIS A 306 16.98 -11.15 -39.27
N LYS A 307 17.91 -12.06 -39.57
CA LYS A 307 19.33 -11.71 -39.76
C LYS A 307 19.56 -11.39 -41.23
N LYS A 308 20.25 -10.27 -41.50
CA LYS A 308 20.59 -9.86 -42.86
C LYS A 308 21.55 -10.88 -43.49
N VAL A 309 21.25 -11.28 -44.72
CA VAL A 309 22.15 -12.09 -45.53
C VAL A 309 22.95 -11.16 -46.43
N LYS A 310 24.28 -11.30 -46.42
CA LYS A 310 25.18 -10.48 -47.23
C LYS A 310 24.75 -10.53 -48.71
N ASN A 311 24.67 -9.37 -49.36
CA ASN A 311 24.25 -9.19 -50.76
C ASN A 311 22.78 -9.51 -51.09
N ARG A 312 21.91 -9.76 -50.10
CA ARG A 312 20.47 -9.90 -50.33
C ARG A 312 19.75 -8.58 -50.01
N LYS A 313 18.88 -8.14 -50.92
CA LYS A 313 17.99 -6.99 -50.67
C LYS A 313 16.96 -7.32 -49.59
N LEU A 314 16.51 -6.30 -48.87
CA LEU A 314 15.40 -6.43 -47.94
C LEU A 314 14.11 -6.76 -48.70
N PRO A 315 13.19 -7.55 -48.12
CA PRO A 315 11.94 -7.95 -48.77
C PRO A 315 11.09 -6.77 -49.25
N PHE A 316 11.04 -5.70 -48.46
CA PHE A 316 10.31 -4.48 -48.77
C PHE A 316 11.24 -3.26 -48.64
N GLU A 317 11.95 -2.90 -49.72
CA GLU A 317 12.85 -1.73 -49.74
C GLU A 317 12.09 -0.43 -49.38
N GLN A 318 12.73 0.48 -48.64
CA GLN A 318 12.11 1.76 -48.24
C GLN A 318 11.88 2.68 -49.44
N GLU A 319 10.77 3.41 -49.43
CA GLU A 319 10.54 4.50 -50.36
C GLU A 319 11.55 5.64 -50.14
N THR A 320 11.96 6.26 -51.24
CA THR A 320 12.94 7.34 -51.29
C THR A 320 12.32 8.69 -51.65
N VAL A 321 11.09 8.69 -52.19
CA VAL A 321 10.41 9.88 -52.73
C VAL A 321 9.12 10.17 -51.97
N ASP A 322 8.84 11.45 -51.72
CA ASP A 322 7.56 11.91 -51.19
C ASP A 322 6.44 11.65 -52.21
N PRO A 323 5.35 10.94 -51.85
CA PRO A 323 4.26 10.63 -52.77
C PRO A 323 3.39 11.85 -53.13
N LYS A 324 3.54 12.99 -52.46
CA LYS A 324 2.74 14.18 -52.77
C LYS A 324 3.08 14.75 -54.15
N THR A 325 2.06 14.91 -54.98
CA THR A 325 2.15 15.50 -56.33
C THR A 325 1.04 16.54 -56.53
N ALA A 326 1.05 17.23 -57.67
CA ALA A 326 -0.03 18.14 -58.05
C ALA A 326 -1.42 17.45 -58.12
N ASN A 327 -1.47 16.14 -58.36
CA ASN A 327 -2.70 15.35 -58.47
C ASN A 327 -3.28 14.94 -57.10
N THR A 328 -2.53 15.13 -56.01
CA THR A 328 -2.93 14.79 -54.64
C THR A 328 -2.87 16.00 -53.71
N PRO A 329 -3.55 17.12 -54.05
CA PRO A 329 -3.36 18.40 -53.38
C PRO A 329 -3.78 18.38 -51.90
N LEU A 330 -4.81 17.60 -51.58
CA LEU A 330 -5.40 17.48 -50.24
C LEU A 330 -4.68 16.45 -49.34
N HIS A 331 -3.83 15.59 -49.91
CA HIS A 331 -3.04 14.65 -49.14
C HIS A 331 -1.84 15.35 -48.50
N PRO A 332 -1.41 14.95 -47.29
CA PRO A 332 -0.26 15.57 -46.65
C PRO A 332 1.03 15.21 -47.38
N SER A 333 2.02 16.11 -47.38
CA SER A 333 3.36 15.70 -47.80
C SER A 333 3.99 14.80 -46.73
N LEU A 334 4.80 13.84 -47.13
CA LEU A 334 5.61 13.02 -46.22
C LEU A 334 7.10 13.42 -46.24
N GLY A 335 7.45 14.48 -46.97
CA GLY A 335 8.81 14.99 -47.15
C GLY A 335 9.23 16.00 -46.08
N LYS A 336 10.31 16.74 -46.37
CA LYS A 336 10.86 17.82 -45.52
C LYS A 336 10.29 19.19 -45.89
N VAL A 337 8.97 19.31 -46.02
CA VAL A 337 8.32 20.56 -46.45
C VAL A 337 7.51 21.23 -45.35
N GLN A 338 7.18 20.51 -44.28
CA GLN A 338 6.44 21.06 -43.15
C GLN A 338 7.38 21.81 -42.20
N PHE A 339 6.84 22.87 -41.60
CA PHE A 339 7.54 23.58 -40.53
C PHE A 339 7.74 22.68 -39.31
N ALA A 340 8.82 22.94 -38.59
CA ALA A 340 8.99 22.39 -37.25
C ALA A 340 7.81 22.76 -36.35
N LEU A 341 7.52 21.89 -35.39
CA LEU A 341 6.54 22.13 -34.36
C LEU A 341 6.99 23.30 -33.46
N SER A 342 6.05 23.93 -32.77
CA SER A 342 6.31 25.05 -31.86
C SER A 342 7.30 24.75 -30.73
N ASN A 343 7.55 23.47 -30.45
CA ASN A 343 8.54 22.99 -29.46
C ASN A 343 9.94 22.72 -30.05
N GLY A 344 10.22 23.16 -31.28
CA GLY A 344 11.50 23.00 -31.96
C GLY A 344 11.75 21.60 -32.55
N ARG A 345 10.80 20.66 -32.46
CA ARG A 345 10.94 19.32 -33.04
C ARG A 345 10.50 19.30 -34.50
N ALA A 346 11.13 18.42 -35.29
CA ALA A 346 10.70 18.18 -36.67
C ALA A 346 9.23 17.74 -36.73
N HIS A 347 8.56 18.06 -37.83
CA HIS A 347 7.19 17.62 -38.07
C HIS A 347 7.14 16.08 -38.09
N PRO A 348 6.13 15.43 -37.50
CA PRO A 348 6.09 13.97 -37.41
C PRO A 348 5.98 13.27 -38.77
N LEU A 349 5.57 14.00 -39.82
CA LEU A 349 5.55 13.49 -41.20
C LEU A 349 6.88 13.59 -41.93
N THR A 350 7.88 14.26 -41.36
CA THR A 350 9.20 14.39 -41.99
C THR A 350 9.81 13.01 -42.26
N ASP A 351 10.11 12.75 -43.53
CA ASP A 351 10.66 11.48 -44.05
C ASP A 351 9.73 10.26 -43.83
N ALA A 352 8.44 10.48 -43.52
CA ALA A 352 7.51 9.38 -43.24
C ALA A 352 7.23 8.49 -44.47
N TYR A 353 7.56 8.94 -45.69
CA TYR A 353 7.49 8.11 -46.89
C TYR A 353 8.37 6.86 -46.75
N LYS A 354 9.52 6.95 -46.06
CA LYS A 354 10.45 5.81 -45.85
C LYS A 354 9.83 4.65 -45.08
N THR A 355 8.70 4.87 -44.40
CA THR A 355 7.97 3.81 -43.71
C THR A 355 7.25 2.88 -44.69
N PHE A 356 7.03 3.29 -45.94
CA PHE A 356 6.38 2.49 -46.96
C PHE A 356 7.35 1.75 -47.87
N ALA A 357 6.91 0.60 -48.36
CA ALA A 357 7.61 -0.14 -49.40
C ALA A 357 7.66 0.67 -50.70
N LYS A 358 8.83 0.67 -51.34
CA LYS A 358 9.14 1.44 -52.53
C LYS A 358 8.13 1.22 -53.66
N GLY A 359 7.61 2.31 -54.22
CA GLY A 359 6.71 2.31 -55.38
C GLY A 359 5.29 1.81 -55.11
N THR A 360 4.89 1.67 -53.85
CA THR A 360 3.59 1.06 -53.49
C THR A 360 2.58 2.01 -52.84
N ILE A 361 2.98 3.25 -52.56
CA ILE A 361 2.16 4.22 -51.83
C ILE A 361 0.96 4.64 -52.70
N LYS A 362 -0.25 4.56 -52.14
CA LYS A 362 -1.49 5.00 -52.78
C LYS A 362 -2.15 6.11 -52.00
N ALA A 363 -2.65 7.11 -52.71
CA ALA A 363 -3.48 8.15 -52.14
C ALA A 363 -4.85 7.56 -51.78
N GLN A 364 -5.25 7.65 -50.52
CA GLN A 364 -6.53 7.15 -50.03
C GLN A 364 -7.37 8.28 -49.43
N VAL A 365 -8.67 8.24 -49.67
CA VAL A 365 -9.65 9.09 -49.01
C VAL A 365 -10.52 8.20 -48.13
N PHE A 366 -10.61 8.57 -46.86
CA PHE A 366 -11.47 7.91 -45.89
C PHE A 366 -12.71 8.77 -45.64
N HIS A 367 -13.88 8.14 -45.77
CA HIS A 367 -15.20 8.75 -45.67
C HIS A 367 -15.79 8.55 -44.28
N GLU A 368 -16.88 9.29 -43.99
CA GLU A 368 -17.55 9.20 -42.70
C GLU A 368 -17.84 7.77 -42.26
N ARG A 369 -17.70 7.52 -40.96
CA ARG A 369 -17.86 6.21 -40.29
C ARG A 369 -16.83 5.15 -40.65
N GLU A 370 -15.91 5.39 -41.58
CA GLU A 370 -14.75 4.49 -41.73
C GLU A 370 -13.89 4.50 -40.46
N VAL A 371 -13.35 3.33 -40.10
CA VAL A 371 -12.64 3.11 -38.85
C VAL A 371 -11.19 2.72 -39.12
N LEU A 372 -10.28 3.53 -38.58
CA LEU A 372 -8.85 3.28 -38.52
C LEU A 372 -8.46 2.80 -37.13
N VAL A 373 -7.41 1.98 -37.04
CA VAL A 373 -6.87 1.46 -35.79
C VAL A 373 -5.42 1.87 -35.66
N ARG A 374 -5.02 2.24 -34.45
CA ARG A 374 -3.61 2.49 -34.10
C ARG A 374 -3.24 1.62 -32.92
N VAL A 375 -2.12 0.91 -33.04
CA VAL A 375 -1.47 0.18 -31.93
C VAL A 375 -0.45 1.10 -31.27
N LEU A 376 -0.47 1.17 -29.94
CA LEU A 376 0.35 2.09 -29.17
C LEU A 376 0.80 1.51 -27.83
N ALA A 377 1.86 2.10 -27.29
CA ALA A 377 2.35 1.80 -25.96
C ALA A 377 1.74 2.76 -24.93
N PRO A 378 1.74 2.37 -23.64
CA PRO A 378 1.45 3.29 -22.55
C PRO A 378 2.31 4.57 -22.66
N GLY A 379 1.67 5.74 -22.61
CA GLY A 379 2.34 7.04 -22.75
C GLY A 379 2.70 7.49 -24.17
N SER A 380 2.27 6.77 -25.22
CA SER A 380 2.31 7.29 -26.61
C SER A 380 1.20 8.32 -26.85
N PHE A 381 1.36 9.22 -27.83
CA PHE A 381 0.25 10.09 -28.28
C PHE A 381 -0.79 9.32 -29.09
N ASP A 382 -2.06 9.66 -28.89
CA ASP A 382 -3.22 9.02 -29.53
C ASP A 382 -3.36 9.40 -31.01
N ASN A 383 -3.01 10.64 -31.35
CA ASN A 383 -3.22 11.27 -32.65
C ASN A 383 -1.96 11.29 -33.53
N SER A 384 -1.05 10.31 -33.41
CA SER A 384 0.19 10.28 -34.21
C SER A 384 -0.02 9.66 -35.61
N ILE A 385 1.04 9.53 -36.42
CA ILE A 385 0.96 9.40 -37.88
C ILE A 385 0.57 8.01 -38.40
N CYS A 386 0.96 6.93 -37.72
CA CYS A 386 0.79 5.54 -38.20
C CYS A 386 -0.53 4.91 -37.75
N TRP A 387 -1.29 4.40 -38.71
CA TRP A 387 -2.59 3.76 -38.55
C TRP A 387 -2.68 2.51 -39.44
N MET A 388 -3.74 1.74 -39.30
CA MET A 388 -4.10 0.65 -40.20
C MET A 388 -5.62 0.57 -40.32
N ARG A 389 -6.13 -0.12 -41.34
CA ARG A 389 -7.57 -0.43 -41.40
C ARG A 389 -7.94 -1.37 -40.27
N LYS A 390 -9.17 -1.26 -39.77
CA LYS A 390 -9.69 -2.22 -38.79
C LYS A 390 -9.62 -3.67 -39.27
N SER A 391 -9.82 -3.91 -40.57
CA SER A 391 -9.66 -5.24 -41.18
C SER A 391 -8.24 -5.78 -41.08
N GLU A 392 -7.23 -4.93 -41.19
CA GLU A 392 -5.83 -5.35 -41.04
C GLU A 392 -5.50 -5.66 -39.58
N PHE A 393 -5.99 -4.83 -38.66
CA PHE A 393 -5.82 -5.08 -37.23
C PHE A 393 -6.44 -6.42 -36.80
N LEU A 394 -7.64 -6.74 -37.26
CA LEU A 394 -8.33 -7.98 -36.90
C LEU A 394 -7.65 -9.25 -37.46
N LYS A 395 -6.77 -9.12 -38.46
CA LYS A 395 -5.96 -10.24 -38.96
C LYS A 395 -4.78 -10.59 -38.04
N LEU A 396 -4.39 -9.67 -37.14
CA LEU A 396 -3.24 -9.84 -36.24
C LEU A 396 -3.63 -10.64 -35.00
N LYS A 397 -2.97 -11.77 -34.79
CA LYS A 397 -3.24 -12.67 -33.65
C LYS A 397 -2.30 -12.45 -32.48
N SER A 398 -1.17 -11.78 -32.71
CA SER A 398 -0.13 -11.60 -31.69
C SER A 398 0.71 -10.35 -31.91
N ARG A 399 1.40 -9.93 -30.85
CA ARG A 399 2.43 -8.88 -30.90
C ARG A 399 3.53 -9.22 -31.91
N LYS A 400 3.97 -10.48 -31.94
CA LYS A 400 4.98 -11.00 -32.87
C LYS A 400 4.60 -10.70 -34.33
N GLU A 401 3.38 -11.08 -34.72
CA GLU A 401 2.87 -10.85 -36.09
C GLU A 401 2.79 -9.36 -36.43
N TRP A 402 2.34 -8.54 -35.47
CA TRP A 402 2.28 -7.09 -35.67
C TRP A 402 3.67 -6.48 -35.88
N ARG A 403 4.65 -6.85 -35.04
CA ARG A 403 6.03 -6.34 -35.16
C ARG A 403 6.67 -6.70 -36.48
N ASP A 404 6.51 -7.95 -36.91
CA ASP A 404 7.08 -8.44 -38.15
C ASP A 404 6.43 -7.76 -39.36
N LYS A 405 5.09 -7.81 -39.46
CA LYS A 405 4.35 -7.26 -40.61
C LYS A 405 4.38 -5.74 -40.71
N PHE A 406 4.36 -5.02 -39.59
CA PHE A 406 4.38 -3.56 -39.59
C PHE A 406 5.77 -2.99 -39.33
N ALA A 407 6.80 -3.86 -39.24
CA ALA A 407 8.19 -3.51 -39.02
C ALA A 407 8.40 -2.54 -37.84
N VAL A 408 7.82 -2.87 -36.67
CA VAL A 408 7.86 -2.02 -35.48
C VAL A 408 8.80 -2.59 -34.41
N TRP A 409 9.94 -1.93 -34.22
CA TRP A 409 10.88 -2.22 -33.13
C TRP A 409 10.24 -1.99 -31.75
N SER A 410 10.69 -2.74 -30.76
CA SER A 410 10.14 -2.66 -29.40
C SER A 410 10.59 -1.40 -28.65
N SER A 411 11.77 -0.86 -28.98
CA SER A 411 12.22 0.47 -28.50
C SER A 411 11.30 1.61 -28.98
N TRP A 412 10.73 1.47 -30.17
CA TRP A 412 9.81 2.47 -30.75
C TRP A 412 8.42 2.40 -30.14
N ASN A 413 7.92 1.18 -29.97
CA ASN A 413 6.59 0.93 -29.44
C ASN A 413 6.52 -0.46 -28.77
N ALA A 414 6.30 -0.46 -27.47
CA ALA A 414 6.16 -1.66 -26.66
C ALA A 414 4.79 -2.36 -26.78
N ASN A 415 3.84 -1.80 -27.54
CA ASN A 415 2.45 -2.27 -27.63
C ASN A 415 1.72 -2.24 -26.27
N GLY A 416 0.47 -2.72 -26.27
CA GLY A 416 -0.35 -3.02 -25.11
C GLY A 416 -1.75 -2.45 -25.26
N GLU A 417 -1.88 -1.40 -26.06
CA GLU A 417 -3.10 -0.65 -26.24
C GLU A 417 -3.37 -0.43 -27.73
N TYR A 418 -4.64 -0.33 -28.07
CA TYR A 418 -5.07 0.20 -29.35
C TYR A 418 -6.20 1.20 -29.14
N LEU A 419 -6.40 2.04 -30.14
CA LEU A 419 -7.59 2.89 -30.22
C LEU A 419 -8.09 2.93 -31.64
N GLU A 420 -9.37 3.27 -31.76
CA GLU A 420 -10.05 3.41 -33.04
C GLU A 420 -10.26 4.90 -33.33
N TYR A 421 -10.04 5.31 -34.58
CA TYR A 421 -10.48 6.59 -35.10
C TYR A 421 -11.62 6.35 -36.08
N THR A 422 -12.79 6.88 -35.77
CA THR A 422 -13.95 6.86 -36.66
C THR A 422 -14.03 8.22 -37.35
N VAL A 423 -14.02 8.24 -38.68
CA VAL A 423 -14.16 9.49 -39.44
C VAL A 423 -15.51 10.14 -39.08
N PRO A 424 -15.53 11.37 -38.55
CA PRO A 424 -16.77 12.04 -38.15
C PRO A 424 -17.74 12.25 -39.31
N ARG A 425 -19.04 12.37 -39.01
CA ARG A 425 -20.07 12.65 -40.02
C ARG A 425 -19.76 13.93 -40.80
N GLY A 426 -19.95 13.88 -42.12
CA GLY A 426 -19.68 15.01 -43.02
C GLY A 426 -18.20 15.39 -43.17
N LYS A 427 -17.26 14.58 -42.64
CA LYS A 427 -15.81 14.80 -42.79
C LYS A 427 -15.19 13.76 -43.72
N LYS A 428 -14.04 14.13 -44.28
CA LYS A 428 -13.15 13.26 -45.04
C LYS A 428 -11.76 13.35 -44.43
N LEU A 429 -11.02 12.25 -44.52
CA LEU A 429 -9.63 12.18 -44.08
C LEU A 429 -8.76 11.73 -45.26
N TYR A 430 -7.71 12.50 -45.53
CA TYR A 430 -6.78 12.27 -46.64
C TYR A 430 -5.50 11.66 -46.09
N ALA A 431 -5.12 10.49 -46.58
CA ALA A 431 -4.00 9.73 -46.06
C ALA A 431 -3.34 8.88 -47.14
N TRP A 432 -2.15 8.41 -46.84
CA TRP A 432 -1.40 7.49 -47.71
C TRP A 432 -1.55 6.08 -47.18
N GLU A 433 -1.83 5.13 -48.06
CA GLU A 433 -1.99 3.71 -47.74
C GLU A 433 -1.02 2.86 -48.56
N GLY A 434 -0.39 1.87 -47.94
CA GLY A 434 0.56 0.99 -48.61
C GLY A 434 1.26 0.01 -47.66
N PRO A 435 1.94 -1.03 -48.19
CA PRO A 435 2.76 -1.93 -47.41
C PRO A 435 3.88 -1.23 -46.62
N ALA A 436 4.14 -1.67 -45.39
CA ALA A 436 5.28 -1.23 -44.60
C ALA A 436 6.60 -1.69 -45.20
N ALA A 437 7.59 -0.81 -45.24
CA ALA A 437 8.95 -1.18 -45.60
C ALA A 437 9.64 -1.94 -44.47
N SER A 438 10.57 -2.80 -44.86
CA SER A 438 11.50 -3.46 -43.95
C SER A 438 12.29 -2.40 -43.16
N GLN A 439 12.48 -2.65 -41.87
CA GLN A 439 13.26 -1.77 -40.98
C GLN A 439 14.54 -2.48 -40.55
N GLU A 440 15.69 -1.94 -40.93
CA GLU A 440 17.01 -2.48 -40.63
C GLU A 440 17.61 -1.81 -39.38
N ARG A 441 18.29 -2.60 -38.55
CA ARG A 441 19.12 -2.12 -37.45
C ARG A 441 20.30 -3.07 -37.24
N GLY A 442 21.52 -2.56 -37.42
CA GLY A 442 22.73 -3.37 -37.36
C GLY A 442 22.69 -4.52 -38.36
N GLU A 443 22.90 -5.75 -37.89
CA GLU A 443 22.86 -6.97 -38.68
C GLU A 443 21.46 -7.60 -38.80
N PHE A 444 20.42 -6.96 -38.25
CA PHE A 444 19.06 -7.47 -38.19
C PHE A 444 18.06 -6.59 -38.95
N TYR A 445 16.93 -7.17 -39.33
CA TYR A 445 15.82 -6.44 -39.92
C TYR A 445 14.46 -7.04 -39.51
N LEU A 446 13.42 -6.21 -39.61
CA LEU A 446 12.02 -6.61 -39.53
C LEU A 446 11.44 -6.65 -40.94
N GLU A 447 10.62 -7.65 -41.24
CA GLU A 447 10.21 -7.94 -42.61
C GLU A 447 9.37 -6.82 -43.23
N GLY A 448 8.30 -6.39 -42.56
CA GLY A 448 7.34 -5.42 -43.12
C GLY A 448 6.26 -6.10 -43.97
N GLY A 449 5.69 -5.36 -44.92
CA GLY A 449 4.69 -5.84 -45.87
C GLY A 449 3.23 -5.69 -45.42
N GLY A 450 2.97 -5.42 -44.14
CA GLY A 450 1.64 -5.11 -43.62
C GLY A 450 1.11 -3.79 -44.16
N THR A 451 -0.18 -3.73 -44.51
CA THR A 451 -0.78 -2.51 -45.06
C THR A 451 -0.98 -1.48 -43.95
N GLN A 452 -0.21 -0.40 -44.00
CA GLN A 452 -0.29 0.72 -43.07
C GLN A 452 -0.91 1.95 -43.73
N ILE A 453 -1.31 2.90 -42.89
CA ILE A 453 -1.83 4.20 -43.27
C ILE A 453 -1.00 5.27 -42.57
N VAL A 454 -0.58 6.28 -43.31
CA VAL A 454 0.08 7.49 -42.78
C VAL A 454 -0.76 8.71 -43.09
N LEU A 455 -1.08 9.47 -42.06
CA LEU A 455 -1.93 10.67 -42.13
C LEU A 455 -1.35 11.81 -41.32
N ASP A 456 -1.83 13.03 -41.55
CA ASP A 456 -1.46 14.19 -40.75
C ASP A 456 -2.20 14.19 -39.39
N PRO A 457 -1.48 14.18 -38.26
CA PRO A 457 -2.04 14.32 -36.91
C PRO A 457 -3.02 15.48 -36.74
N ASN A 458 -2.79 16.59 -37.45
CA ASN A 458 -3.63 17.78 -37.38
C ASN A 458 -5.01 17.59 -38.04
N ASN A 459 -5.19 16.52 -38.82
CA ASN A 459 -6.48 16.19 -39.43
C ASN A 459 -7.36 15.30 -38.54
N LEU A 460 -6.82 14.82 -37.41
CA LEU A 460 -7.57 14.04 -36.43
C LEU A 460 -8.26 14.96 -35.42
N ILE A 461 -9.55 14.76 -35.21
CA ILE A 461 -10.30 15.45 -34.15
C ILE A 461 -10.61 14.52 -32.98
N SER A 462 -10.62 15.08 -31.77
CA SER A 462 -10.81 14.31 -30.53
C SER A 462 -12.11 13.52 -30.49
N SER A 463 -13.19 14.05 -31.08
CA SER A 463 -14.50 13.39 -31.13
C SER A 463 -14.54 12.12 -32.00
N GLY A 464 -13.57 11.95 -32.91
CA GLY A 464 -13.43 10.73 -33.71
C GLY A 464 -12.65 9.62 -33.01
N LEU A 465 -11.93 9.94 -31.92
CA LEU A 465 -11.09 8.98 -31.20
C LEU A 465 -11.89 8.22 -30.14
N SER A 466 -11.77 6.89 -30.15
CA SER A 466 -12.29 6.06 -29.07
C SER A 466 -11.43 6.19 -27.81
N LYS A 467 -11.97 5.74 -26.67
CA LYS A 467 -11.12 5.37 -25.54
C LYS A 467 -10.13 4.28 -25.98
N ARG A 468 -8.93 4.27 -25.40
CA ARG A 468 -7.99 3.17 -25.62
C ARG A 468 -8.58 1.87 -25.10
N LYS A 469 -8.17 0.76 -25.71
CA LYS A 469 -8.58 -0.61 -25.42
C LYS A 469 -7.32 -1.48 -25.37
N LEU A 470 -7.36 -2.60 -24.65
CA LEU A 470 -6.24 -3.54 -24.61
C LEU A 470 -6.21 -4.38 -25.89
N THR A 471 -5.03 -4.58 -26.48
CA THR A 471 -4.88 -5.45 -27.66
C THR A 471 -5.10 -6.93 -27.35
N GLY A 472 -4.95 -7.33 -26.08
CA GLY A 472 -4.96 -8.73 -25.67
C GLY A 472 -3.66 -9.47 -25.97
N TRP A 473 -2.65 -8.81 -26.55
CA TRP A 473 -1.35 -9.40 -26.88
C TRP A 473 -0.31 -9.31 -25.74
N GLY A 474 -0.72 -8.83 -24.57
CA GLY A 474 0.18 -8.48 -23.45
C GLY A 474 0.90 -7.13 -23.63
N HIS A 475 1.53 -6.66 -22.56
CA HIS A 475 2.39 -5.47 -22.54
C HIS A 475 3.87 -5.89 -22.46
N GLY A 476 4.77 -5.16 -23.12
CA GLY A 476 6.23 -5.30 -22.97
C GLY A 476 7.01 -5.67 -24.24
N THR A 477 8.24 -6.17 -24.08
CA THR A 477 9.11 -6.66 -25.16
C THR A 477 9.11 -8.20 -25.21
N ASP A 478 9.40 -8.79 -26.38
CA ASP A 478 9.60 -10.26 -26.55
C ASP A 478 11.06 -10.68 -26.28
N THR A 479 11.94 -9.71 -26.06
CA THR A 479 13.35 -9.88 -25.73
C THR A 479 13.51 -9.80 -24.21
N THR A 480 14.48 -10.51 -23.64
CA THR A 480 14.82 -10.51 -22.19
C THR A 480 15.45 -9.18 -21.73
N ILE A 481 14.93 -8.04 -22.21
CA ILE A 481 15.50 -6.70 -22.11
C ILE A 481 14.70 -5.86 -21.16
N GLY A 482 15.11 -5.92 -19.90
CA GLY A 482 14.50 -5.15 -18.83
C GLY A 482 13.08 -5.63 -18.54
N ASP A 483 12.73 -5.67 -17.26
CA ASP A 483 11.34 -5.80 -16.89
C ASP A 483 10.58 -4.60 -17.48
N PHE A 484 9.86 -4.79 -18.58
CA PHE A 484 8.71 -3.95 -18.88
C PHE A 484 7.68 -4.28 -17.79
N SER A 485 7.91 -3.76 -16.58
CA SER A 485 7.06 -4.04 -15.44
C SER A 485 5.75 -3.30 -15.65
N VAL A 486 4.72 -4.06 -16.01
CA VAL A 486 3.34 -3.59 -16.21
C VAL A 486 2.60 -3.46 -14.87
N VAL A 487 3.31 -3.57 -13.76
CA VAL A 487 2.71 -3.52 -12.42
C VAL A 487 2.30 -2.08 -12.13
N GLY A 488 0.99 -1.88 -11.98
CA GLY A 488 0.41 -0.58 -11.61
C GLY A 488 0.03 0.34 -12.77
N ILE A 489 -0.21 -0.16 -14.00
CA ILE A 489 -0.75 0.70 -15.07
C ILE A 489 -2.07 1.33 -14.59
N PRO A 490 -2.11 2.66 -14.37
CA PRO A 490 -3.35 3.37 -14.05
C PRO A 490 -4.25 3.35 -15.29
N VAL A 491 -5.56 3.53 -15.08
CA VAL A 491 -6.62 3.76 -16.08
C VAL A 491 -6.07 4.24 -17.43
N LEU A 492 -6.40 3.54 -18.52
CA LEU A 492 -6.08 3.91 -19.91
C LEU A 492 -6.37 5.41 -20.13
N LYS A 493 -5.32 6.23 -20.09
CA LYS A 493 -5.42 7.70 -20.16
C LYS A 493 -5.15 8.15 -21.59
N THR A 494 -6.08 8.94 -22.11
CA THR A 494 -5.96 9.62 -23.39
C THR A 494 -4.83 10.64 -23.33
N GLN A 495 -3.96 10.68 -24.33
CA GLN A 495 -2.86 11.64 -24.48
C GLN A 495 -2.90 12.22 -25.89
N LEU A 496 -3.44 13.43 -26.02
CA LEU A 496 -3.43 14.16 -27.29
C LEU A 496 -2.13 14.95 -27.41
N GLY A 497 -1.43 14.77 -28.53
CA GLY A 497 -0.26 15.56 -28.87
C GLY A 497 -0.66 16.95 -29.35
N ASN A 498 0.11 17.97 -28.93
CA ASN A 498 0.04 19.31 -29.51
C ASN A 498 0.99 19.38 -30.71
N PHE A 499 0.44 19.23 -31.91
CA PHE A 499 1.18 19.29 -33.18
C PHE A 499 1.08 20.67 -33.86
N SER A 500 0.86 21.73 -33.07
CA SER A 500 0.83 23.11 -33.60
C SER A 500 2.17 23.50 -34.22
N LEU A 501 2.10 24.06 -35.43
CA LEU A 501 3.26 24.59 -36.14
C LEU A 501 3.87 25.77 -35.35
N ALA A 502 5.19 25.94 -35.43
CA ALA A 502 5.81 27.16 -34.95
C ALA A 502 5.27 28.38 -35.75
N PRO A 503 5.05 29.54 -35.12
CA PRO A 503 4.80 30.78 -35.85
C PRO A 503 5.95 31.01 -36.83
N ARG A 504 5.66 31.34 -38.08
CA ARG A 504 6.71 31.72 -39.04
C ARG A 504 7.32 33.04 -38.59
N LEU A 505 8.64 33.09 -38.45
CA LEU A 505 9.36 34.36 -38.54
C LEU A 505 9.26 34.81 -39.99
N GLU A 506 8.44 35.81 -40.25
CA GLU A 506 8.36 36.45 -41.56
C GLU A 506 9.64 37.30 -41.79
N HIS A 507 10.34 36.95 -42.87
CA HIS A 507 11.36 37.68 -43.62
C HIS A 507 12.77 37.91 -43.03
N LYS A 508 13.75 37.31 -43.73
CA LYS A 508 14.64 38.10 -44.60
C LYS A 508 14.66 37.50 -45.99
#